data_AF-A0A838GF79-F1
#
_entry.id   AF-A0A838GF79-F1
#
_cell.length_a   1.000
_cell.length_b   1.000
_cell.length_c   1.000
_cell.angle_alpha   90.00
_cell.angle_beta   90.00
_cell.angle_gamma   90.00
#
_symmetry.space_group_name_H-M   'P 1'
#
loop_
_entity.id
_entity.type
_entity.pdbx_description
1 polymer ?
#
loop_
_entity_poly.entity_id
_entity_poly.type
_entity_poly.pdbx_seq_one_letter_code
_entity_poly.pdbx_strand_id
1 'polypeptide(L)'
;GEPTIVGMILAGDVALVVNTPFGTTSNGRPRLDGYEIRTASVLQSVPCITTVQGLAAAVQGIEALLRGTITVRSLQEHHAALRSGGPNDGSPG
;
A
#
# COMPACT_ATOMS: atom_id res chain seq x y z
N GLY A 1 5.56 -21.71 24.07
CA GLY A 1 6.45 -21.86 22.92
C GLY A 1 6.41 -20.58 22.13
N GLU A 2 7.52 -20.18 21.50
CA GLU A 2 7.57 -18.97 20.67
C GLU A 2 6.54 -19.07 19.52
N PRO A 3 5.79 -17.98 19.22
CA PRO A 3 4.81 -17.98 18.15
C PRO A 3 5.49 -18.15 16.78
N THR A 4 4.91 -18.99 15.92
CA THR A 4 5.39 -19.17 14.54
C THR A 4 4.84 -18.05 13.65
N ILE A 5 5.54 -17.73 12.55
CA ILE A 5 5.05 -16.74 11.57
C ILE A 5 3.67 -17.13 11.03
N VAL A 6 3.44 -18.42 10.76
CA VAL A 6 2.12 -18.94 10.35
C VAL A 6 1.08 -18.65 11.42
N GLY A 7 1.40 -18.89 12.70
CA GLY A 7 0.53 -18.59 13.84
C GLY A 7 0.18 -17.11 13.92
N MET A 8 1.16 -16.22 13.77
CA MET A 8 0.94 -14.77 13.77
C MET A 8 0.05 -14.32 12.60
N ILE A 9 0.23 -14.87 11.41
CA ILE A 9 -0.65 -14.59 10.26
C ILE A 9 -2.08 -15.01 10.59
N LEU A 10 -2.27 -16.23 11.11
CA LEU A 10 -3.58 -16.76 11.47
C LEU A 10 -4.25 -15.99 12.62
N ALA A 11 -3.46 -15.40 13.52
CA ALA A 11 -3.94 -14.55 14.60
C ALA A 11 -4.31 -13.13 14.15
N GLY A 12 -3.96 -12.74 12.91
CA GLY A 12 -4.18 -11.38 12.40
C GLY A 12 -3.10 -10.37 12.82
N ASP A 13 -2.00 -10.84 13.41
CA ASP A 13 -0.89 -10.00 13.87
C ASP A 13 0.01 -9.52 12.70
N VAL A 14 -0.21 -10.04 11.49
CA VAL A 14 0.56 -9.70 10.29
C VAL A 14 -0.34 -9.06 9.24
N ALA A 15 -0.05 -7.82 8.88
CA ALA A 15 -0.81 -7.05 7.89
C ALA A 15 -0.27 -7.16 6.46
N LEU A 16 0.98 -7.62 6.26
CA LEU A 16 1.63 -7.75 4.96
C LEU A 16 2.76 -8.79 5.04
N VAL A 17 2.88 -9.63 4.01
CA VAL A 17 4.01 -10.54 3.84
C VAL A 17 4.87 -10.13 2.64
N VAL A 18 6.18 -10.08 2.85
CA VAL A 18 7.18 -9.91 1.79
C VAL A 18 8.01 -11.19 1.69
N ASN A 19 7.86 -11.92 0.58
CA ASN A 19 8.52 -13.19 0.32
C ASN A 19 9.34 -13.10 -0.96
N THR A 20 10.55 -12.54 -0.89
CA THR A 20 11.46 -12.49 -2.04
C THR A 20 12.14 -13.86 -2.20
N PRO A 21 11.85 -14.66 -3.26
CA PRO A 21 12.42 -15.99 -3.43
C PRO A 21 13.91 -15.97 -3.79
N PHE A 22 14.52 -14.79 -3.87
CA PHE A 22 15.96 -14.59 -4.01
C PHE A 22 16.56 -14.24 -2.64
N GLY A 23 17.00 -15.28 -1.93
CA GLY A 23 17.67 -15.15 -0.64
C GLY A 23 18.03 -16.54 -0.10
N THR A 24 19.31 -16.75 0.23
CA THR A 24 19.74 -17.93 0.99
C THR A 24 19.32 -17.72 2.44
N THR A 25 18.28 -18.40 2.93
CA THR A 25 18.00 -18.43 4.37
C THR A 25 18.87 -19.50 5.02
N SER A 26 19.52 -19.14 6.12
CA SER A 26 20.60 -19.93 6.74
C SER A 26 20.11 -21.13 7.57
N ASN A 27 18.81 -21.27 7.85
CA ASN A 27 18.33 -22.06 9.00
C ASN A 27 17.16 -23.05 8.74
N GLY A 28 16.86 -23.50 7.51
CA GLY A 28 15.72 -24.41 7.32
C GLY A 28 15.46 -24.87 5.88
N ARG A 29 14.30 -25.53 5.64
CA ARG A 29 13.81 -25.94 4.31
C ARG A 29 12.99 -24.79 3.69
N PRO A 30 13.61 -23.82 2.99
CA PRO A 30 13.01 -22.51 2.72
C PRO A 30 11.75 -22.59 1.84
N ARG A 31 11.64 -23.67 1.08
CA ARG A 31 10.51 -23.95 0.19
C ARG A 31 9.26 -24.41 0.93
N LEU A 32 9.40 -25.12 2.06
CA LEU A 32 8.27 -25.63 2.82
C LEU A 32 7.62 -24.50 3.62
N ASP A 33 8.41 -23.75 4.38
CA ASP A 33 7.95 -22.59 5.15
C ASP A 33 7.32 -21.54 4.23
N GLY A 34 7.90 -21.30 3.05
CA GLY A 34 7.34 -20.38 2.05
C GLY A 34 6.02 -20.83 1.42
N TYR A 35 5.68 -22.13 1.46
CA TYR A 35 4.38 -22.64 1.04
C TYR A 35 3.33 -22.43 2.15
N GLU A 36 3.70 -22.76 3.39
CA GLU A 36 2.81 -22.60 4.55
C GLU A 36 2.47 -21.14 4.82
N ILE A 37 3.47 -20.25 4.77
CA ILE A 37 3.27 -18.79 4.91
C ILE A 37 2.31 -18.27 3.84
N ARG A 38 2.50 -18.64 2.57
CA ARG A 38 1.65 -18.18 1.47
C ARG A 38 0.23 -18.70 1.60
N THR A 39 0.07 -19.96 2.02
CA THR A 39 -1.24 -20.56 2.30
C THR A 39 -1.94 -19.80 3.42
N ALA A 40 -1.26 -19.54 4.53
CA ALA A 40 -1.80 -18.78 5.65
C ALA A 40 -2.18 -17.34 5.24
N SER A 41 -1.34 -16.67 4.44
CA SER A 41 -1.64 -15.33 3.93
C SER A 41 -2.91 -15.29 3.09
N VAL A 42 -3.09 -16.26 2.18
CA VAL A 42 -4.30 -16.37 1.36
C VAL A 42 -5.53 -16.61 2.24
N LEU A 43 -5.44 -17.52 3.22
CA LEU A 43 -6.54 -17.83 4.13
C LEU A 43 -7.00 -16.61 4.95
N GLN A 44 -6.07 -15.73 5.32
CA GLN A 44 -6.35 -14.54 6.13
C GLN A 44 -6.50 -13.26 5.30
N SER A 45 -6.51 -13.36 3.97
CA SER A 45 -6.54 -12.20 3.07
C SER A 45 -5.41 -11.19 3.32
N VAL A 46 -4.26 -11.67 3.81
CA VAL A 46 -3.05 -10.87 4.02
C VAL A 46 -2.31 -10.77 2.67
N PRO A 47 -2.02 -9.55 2.16
CA PRO A 47 -1.27 -9.39 0.92
C PRO A 47 0.11 -10.06 1.00
N CYS A 48 0.52 -10.70 -0.09
CA CYS A 48 1.82 -11.38 -0.20
C CYS A 48 2.57 -10.89 -1.44
N ILE A 49 3.69 -10.20 -1.23
CA ILE A 49 4.51 -9.60 -2.29
C ILE A 49 5.75 -10.46 -2.49
N THR A 50 6.01 -10.89 -3.73
CA THR A 50 7.11 -11.82 -4.04
C THR A 50 8.27 -11.22 -4.82
N THR A 51 8.15 -9.96 -5.23
CA THR A 51 9.15 -9.29 -6.07
C THR A 51 9.57 -7.97 -5.45
N VAL A 52 10.83 -7.58 -5.69
CA VAL A 52 11.36 -6.29 -5.25
C VAL A 52 10.60 -5.15 -5.94
N GLN A 53 10.28 -5.30 -7.22
CA GLN A 53 9.48 -4.32 -7.95
C GLN A 53 8.05 -4.19 -7.37
N GLY A 54 7.41 -5.31 -7.01
CA GLY A 54 6.11 -5.30 -6.36
C GLY A 54 6.15 -4.62 -5.00
N LEU A 55 7.24 -4.82 -4.24
CA LEU A 55 7.44 -4.14 -2.96
C LEU A 55 7.62 -2.63 -3.15
N ALA A 56 8.43 -2.21 -4.12
CA ALA A 56 8.63 -0.80 -4.44
C ALA A 56 7.30 -0.12 -4.82
N ALA A 57 6.47 -0.77 -5.64
CA ALA A 57 5.15 -0.26 -5.99
C ALA A 57 4.22 -0.14 -4.78
N ALA A 58 4.22 -1.12 -3.87
CA ALA A 58 3.42 -1.08 -2.65
C ALA A 58 3.86 0.08 -1.73
N VAL A 59 5.17 0.29 -1.55
CA VAL A 59 5.70 1.43 -0.80
C VAL A 59 5.24 2.75 -1.41
N GLN A 60 5.38 2.93 -2.72
CA GLN A 60 4.92 4.15 -3.40
C GLN A 60 3.42 4.40 -3.21
N GLY A 61 2.60 3.35 -3.28
CA GLY A 61 1.16 3.44 -3.02
C GLY A 61 0.86 3.85 -1.58
N ILE A 62 1.50 3.23 -0.60
CA ILE A 62 1.35 3.57 0.82
C ILE A 62 1.77 5.03 1.07
N GLU A 63 2.91 5.46 0.55
CA GLU A 63 3.35 6.84 0.70
C GLU A 63 2.39 7.84 0.05
N ALA A 64 1.82 7.50 -1.11
CA ALA A 64 0.83 8.34 -1.77
C ALA A 64 -0.43 8.51 -0.91
N LEU A 65 -0.88 7.43 -0.25
CA LEU A 65 -1.99 7.48 0.70
C LEU A 65 -1.64 8.33 1.93
N LEU A 66 -0.43 8.17 2.47
CA LEU A 66 0.03 8.91 3.66
C LEU A 66 0.23 10.40 3.40
N ARG A 67 0.66 10.79 2.18
CA ARG A 67 0.84 12.20 1.78
C ARG A 67 -0.47 12.98 1.62
N GLY A 68 -1.61 12.31 1.73
CA GLY A 68 -2.95 12.93 1.63
C GLY A 68 -3.64 12.63 0.30
N THR A 69 -4.97 12.66 0.33
CA THR A 69 -5.82 12.32 -0.81
C THR A 69 -5.60 13.29 -1.96
N ILE A 70 -5.41 12.77 -3.17
CA ILE A 70 -5.62 13.55 -4.39
C ILE A 70 -7.07 14.03 -4.35
N THR A 71 -7.28 15.33 -4.11
CA THR A 71 -8.62 15.91 -4.11
C THR A 71 -9.04 16.12 -5.57
N VAL A 72 -10.09 15.45 -5.99
CA VAL A 72 -10.75 15.74 -7.26
C VAL A 72 -11.71 16.90 -7.06
N ARG A 73 -11.67 17.87 -7.97
CA ARG A 73 -12.61 18.99 -8.05
C ARG A 73 -13.41 18.86 -9.34
N SER A 74 -14.70 19.14 -9.29
CA SER A 74 -15.51 19.19 -10.51
C SER A 74 -15.05 20.32 -11.44
N LEU A 75 -15.24 20.17 -12.75
CA LEU A 75 -14.88 21.20 -13.73
C LEU A 75 -15.61 22.52 -13.43
N GLN A 76 -16.84 22.42 -12.91
CA GLN A 76 -17.70 23.53 -12.53
C GLN A 76 -17.13 24.30 -11.35
N GLU A 77 -16.68 23.62 -10.29
CA GLU A 77 -16.02 24.24 -9.14
C GLU A 77 -14.67 24.86 -9.53
N HIS A 78 -13.95 24.25 -10.47
CA HIS A 78 -12.72 24.83 -11.01
C HIS A 78 -12.99 26.12 -11.79
N HIS A 79 -14.00 26.12 -12.67
CA HIS A 79 -14.41 27.28 -13.45
C HIS A 79 -15.02 28.39 -12.57
N ALA A 80 -15.74 28.05 -11.50
CA ALA A 80 -16.23 29.03 -10.53
C ALA A 80 -15.07 29.72 -9.80
N ALA A 81 -14.08 28.96 -9.33
CA ALA A 81 -12.90 29.51 -8.65
C ALA A 81 -12.06 30.46 -9.53
N LEU A 82 -11.92 30.14 -10.82
CA LEU A 82 -11.23 31.00 -11.79
C LEU A 82 -11.99 32.32 -12.03
N ARG A 83 -13.33 32.28 -12.04
CA ARG A 83 -14.16 33.49 -12.19
C ARG A 83 -14.19 34.36 -10.94
N SER A 84 -14.06 33.78 -9.74
CA SER A 84 -13.97 34.53 -8.48
C SER A 84 -12.60 35.18 -8.24
N GLY A 85 -11.58 34.85 -9.05
CA GLY A 85 -10.23 35.41 -8.96
C GLY A 85 -9.86 36.40 -10.06
N GLY A 86 -10.84 36.87 -10.85
CA GLY A 86 -10.62 37.94 -11.83
C GLY A 86 -10.22 39.27 -11.16
N PRO A 87 -9.47 40.16 -11.85
CA PRO A 87 -9.00 41.40 -11.25
C PRO A 87 -10.20 42.21 -10.75
N ASN A 88 -10.20 42.59 -9.47
CA ASN A 88 -10.90 43.78 -9.04
C ASN A 88 -10.15 44.97 -9.66
N ASP A 89 -10.46 45.32 -10.92
CA ASP A 89 -10.30 46.71 -11.36
C ASP A 89 -11.65 47.41 -11.18
N GLY A 90 -11.64 48.36 -10.26
CA GLY A 90 -12.82 49.05 -9.79
C GLY A 90 -13.49 49.89 -10.88
N SER A 91 -14.79 49.62 -11.03
CA SER A 91 -15.89 50.53 -11.32
C SER A 91 -16.04 51.19 -12.71
N PRO A 92 -17.31 51.35 -13.15
CA PRO A 92 -17.72 52.26 -14.21
C PRO A 92 -17.84 53.69 -13.68
N GLY A 93 -17.46 54.69 -14.49
CA GLY A 93 -17.65 56.11 -14.19
C GLY A 93 -16.51 56.97 -14.73
#